data_AF-S7TRQ3-F1
#
_entry.id   AF-S7TRQ3-F1
#
_cell.length_a   1.000
_cell.length_b   1.000
_cell.length_c   1.000
_cell.angle_alpha   90.00
_cell.angle_beta   90.00
_cell.angle_gamma   90.00
#
_symmetry.space_group_name_H-M   'P 1'
#
loop_
_entity.id
_entity.type
_entity.pdbx_description
1 polymer ?
#
loop_
_entity_poly.entity_id
_entity_poly.type
_entity_poly.pdbx_seq_one_letter_code
_entity_poly.pdbx_strand_id
1 'polypeptide(L)' 'MEKEFSQFTVLELVDTFSSISRYGGVMPVRLLVQIEGMIEELVRAGILRSVHVRTPEGYLIEGVQLTDLGRRLLVTR' A
#
# COMPACT_ATOMS: atom_id res chain seq x y z
N MET A 1 10.49 4.56 21.78
CA MET A 1 11.16 4.84 20.50
C MET A 1 10.14 4.57 19.41
N GLU A 2 9.47 5.62 18.92
CA GLU A 2 8.69 5.50 17.69
C GLU A 2 9.69 5.22 16.57
N LYS A 3 9.52 4.11 15.84
CA LYS A 3 10.22 3.93 14.57
C LYS A 3 9.57 4.92 13.60
N GLU A 4 10.26 6.00 13.25
CA GLU A 4 9.87 6.81 12.11
C GLU A 4 9.88 5.92 10.87
N PHE A 5 8.69 5.64 10.33
CA PHE A 5 8.57 5.01 9.03
C PHE A 5 8.94 6.05 7.98
N SER A 6 9.93 5.75 7.14
CA SER A 6 10.17 6.57 5.96
C SER A 6 9.11 6.28 4.90
N GLN A 7 8.77 7.27 4.06
CA GLN A 7 7.86 7.07 2.92
C GLN A 7 8.33 5.91 2.02
N PHE A 8 9.64 5.76 1.81
CA PHE A 8 10.20 4.64 1.05
C PHE A 8 9.94 3.28 1.70
N THR A 9 10.06 3.18 3.03
CA THR A 9 9.74 1.96 3.76
C THR A 9 8.28 1.57 3.55
N VAL A 10 7.36 2.54 3.48
CA VAL A 10 5.96 2.29 3.19
C VAL A 10 5.77 1.77 1.76
N LEU A 11 6.46 2.35 0.77
CA LEU A 11 6.39 1.86 -0.61
C LEU A 11 6.93 0.43 -0.75
N GLU A 12 8.06 0.11 -0.12
CA GLU A 12 8.63 -1.24 -0.09
C GLU A 12 7.69 -2.24 0.59
N LEU A 13 7.02 -1.82 1.66
CA LEU A 13 6.04 -2.64 2.38
C LEU A 13 4.83 -2.95 1.49
N VAL A 14 4.27 -1.93 0.83
CA VAL A 14 3.13 -2.10 -0.09
C VAL A 14 3.53 -2.97 -1.29
N ASP A 15 4.74 -2.79 -1.84
CA ASP A 15 5.23 -3.61 -2.96
C ASP A 15 5.42 -5.07 -2.56
N THR A 16 6.04 -5.32 -1.39
CA THR A 16 6.22 -6.67 -0.85
C THR A 16 4.88 -7.34 -0.65
N PHE A 17 3.90 -6.63 -0.08
CA PHE A 17 2.55 -7.13 0.12
C PHE A 17 1.82 -7.39 -1.20
N SER A 18 2.19 -6.68 -2.28
CA SER A 18 1.59 -6.87 -3.60
C SER A 18 1.82 -8.26 -4.20
N SER A 19 2.83 -8.99 -3.70
CA SER A 19 3.10 -10.38 -4.10
C SER A 19 2.15 -11.41 -3.44
N ILE A 20 1.35 -11.00 -2.45
CA ILE A 20 0.45 -11.90 -1.73
C ILE A 20 -0.85 -12.06 -2.53
N SER A 21 -0.98 -13.22 -3.18
CA SER A 21 -2.11 -13.57 -4.06
C SER A 21 -3.48 -13.47 -3.39
N ARG A 22 -3.57 -13.81 -2.09
CA ARG A 22 -4.83 -13.78 -1.32
C ARG A 22 -5.53 -12.41 -1.38
N TYR A 23 -4.77 -11.33 -1.47
CA TYR A 23 -5.28 -9.97 -1.48
C TYR A 23 -5.25 -9.33 -2.87
N GLY A 24 -5.00 -10.11 -3.94
CA GLY A 24 -4.92 -9.56 -5.30
C GLY A 24 -3.85 -8.47 -5.46
N GLY A 25 -2.79 -8.56 -4.65
CA GLY A 25 -1.73 -7.56 -4.58
C GLY A 25 -2.14 -6.22 -3.94
N VAL A 26 -3.21 -6.21 -3.14
CA VAL A 26 -3.65 -5.06 -2.34
C VAL A 26 -3.14 -5.17 -0.92
N MET A 27 -2.61 -4.08 -0.37
CA MET A 27 -2.28 -3.99 1.05
C MET A 27 -3.48 -3.47 1.86
N PRO A 28 -4.06 -4.24 2.79
CA PRO A 28 -5.22 -3.80 3.58
C PRO A 28 -4.91 -2.58 4.45
N VAL A 29 -5.76 -1.54 4.40
CA VAL A 29 -5.57 -0.31 5.21
C VAL A 29 -5.57 -0.57 6.71
N ARG A 30 -6.28 -1.61 7.18
CA ARG A 30 -6.27 -2.02 8.59
C ARG A 30 -4.89 -2.43 9.14
N LEU A 31 -3.92 -2.72 8.25
CA LEU A 31 -2.55 -3.04 8.64
C LEU A 31 -1.65 -1.78 8.70
N LEU A 32 -2.18 -0.63 8.27
CA LEU A 32 -1.46 0.63 8.09
C LEU A 32 -1.90 1.70 9.09
N VAL A 33 -2.68 1.34 10.12
CA VAL A 33 -3.31 2.28 11.08
C VAL A 33 -2.29 3.23 11.74
N GLN A 34 -1.07 2.74 12.01
CA GLN A 34 -0.03 3.55 12.66
C GLN A 34 0.63 4.58 11.72
N ILE A 35 0.35 4.51 10.41
CA ILE A 35 0.95 5.36 9.37
C ILE A 35 -0.11 5.94 8.43
N GLU A 36 -1.37 6.04 8.89
CA GLU A 36 -2.52 6.46 8.10
C GLU A 36 -2.30 7.82 7.40
N GLY A 37 -1.79 8.83 8.13
CA GLY A 37 -1.48 10.14 7.55
C GLY A 37 -0.48 10.08 6.40
N MET A 38 0.53 9.21 6.50
CA MET A 38 1.50 9.00 5.41
C MET A 38 0.85 8.31 4.21
N ILE A 39 -0.06 7.36 4.43
CA ILE A 39 -0.81 6.72 3.35
C ILE A 39 -1.69 7.73 2.62
N GLU A 40 -2.40 8.58 3.36
CA GLU A 40 -3.22 9.65 2.75
C GLU A 40 -2.38 10.59 1.89
N GLU A 41 -1.20 10.99 2.36
CA GLU A 41 -0.27 11.82 1.59
C GLU A 41 0.17 11.14 0.30
N LEU A 42 0.56 9.86 0.37
CA LEU A 42 1.00 9.09 -0.80
C LEU A 42 -0.14 8.83 -1.80
N VAL A 43 -1.38 8.68 -1.32
CA VAL A 43 -2.58 8.60 -2.17
C VAL A 43 -2.86 9.94 -2.83
N ARG A 44 -2.82 11.06 -2.08
CA ARG A 44 -2.98 12.42 -2.64
C ARG A 44 -1.90 12.74 -3.68
N ALA A 45 -0.68 12.23 -3.49
CA ALA A 45 0.44 12.38 -4.42
C ALA A 45 0.33 11.48 -5.66
N GLY A 46 -0.66 10.59 -5.75
CA GLY A 46 -0.82 9.64 -6.87
C GLY A 46 0.23 8.52 -6.91
N ILE A 47 0.96 8.32 -5.81
CA ILE A 47 1.96 7.25 -5.66
C ILE A 47 1.27 5.93 -5.29
N LEU A 48 0.26 6.03 -4.42
CA LEU A 48 -0.66 4.95 -4.08
C LEU A 48 -2.05 5.22 -4.66
N ARG A 49 -2.82 4.16 -4.86
CA ARG A 49 -4.26 4.24 -5.14
C ARG A 49 -5.04 3.42 -4.11
N SER A 50 -6.17 3.96 -3.65
CA SER A 50 -7.13 3.20 -2.85
C SER A 50 -7.94 2.27 -3.75
N VAL A 51 -8.09 1.02 -3.34
CA VAL A 51 -8.80 -0.01 -4.08
C VAL A 51 -9.60 -0.91 -3.14
N HIS A 52 -10.70 -1.43 -3.66
CA HIS A 52 -11.47 -2.47 -3.00
C HIS A 52 -11.30 -3.78 -3.75
N VAL A 53 -10.95 -4.85 -3.05
CA VAL A 53 -10.85 -6.20 -3.59
C VAL A 53 -11.76 -7.15 -2.86
N ARG A 54 -12.43 -8.01 -3.61
CA ARG A 54 -13.21 -9.12 -3.05
C ARG A 54 -12.29 -10.32 -2.90
N THR A 55 -12.15 -10.85 -1.70
CA THR A 55 -11.36 -12.06 -1.45
C THR A 55 -12.05 -13.29 -2.01
N PRO A 56 -11.34 -14.42 -2.18
CA PRO A 56 -11.95 -15.69 -2.60
C PRO A 56 -13.10 -16.15 -1.69
N GLU A 57 -13.05 -15.81 -0.41
CA GLU A 57 -14.10 -16.11 0.58
C GLU A 57 -15.29 -15.14 0.52
N GLY A 58 -15.26 -14.15 -0.37
CA GLY A 58 -16.36 -13.21 -0.62
C GLY A 58 -16.31 -11.91 0.19
N TYR A 59 -15.29 -11.71 1.03
CA TYR A 59 -15.14 -10.50 1.83
C TYR A 59 -14.66 -9.32 0.98
N LEU A 60 -15.23 -8.14 1.20
CA LEU A 60 -14.70 -6.91 0.62
C LEU A 60 -13.59 -6.38 1.53
N ILE A 61 -12.41 -6.16 0.96
CA ILE A 61 -11.26 -5.57 1.65
C ILE A 61 -10.94 -4.25 0.99
N GLU A 62 -10.87 -3.21 1.81
CA GLU A 62 -10.28 -1.93 1.44
C GLU A 62 -8.76 -1.98 1.64
N GLY A 63 -8.03 -1.41 0.70
CA GLY A 63 -6.59 -1.31 0.79
C GLY A 63 -5.98 -0.37 -0.23
N VAL A 64 -4.66 -0.39 -0.29
CA VAL A 64 -3.87 0.45 -1.21
C VAL A 64 -2.99 -0.40 -2.11
N GLN A 65 -2.67 0.15 -3.28
CA GLN A 65 -1.73 -0.43 -4.24
C GLN A 65 -0.80 0.65 -4.79
N LEU A 66 0.41 0.25 -5.19
CA LEU A 66 1.29 1.11 -5.97
C LEU A 66 0.67 1.42 -7.34
N THR A 67 0.73 2.68 -7.72
CA THR A 67 0.50 3.12 -9.10
C THR A 67 1.75 2.86 -9.95
N ASP A 68 1.66 3.08 -11.26
CA ASP A 68 2.83 3.02 -12.16
C ASP A 68 3.88 4.06 -11.79
N LEU A 69 3.47 5.20 -11.20
CA LEU A 69 4.40 6.18 -10.65
C LEU A 69 5.12 5.60 -9.43
N GLY A 70 4.36 5.06 -8.46
CA GLY A 70 4.95 4.46 -7.26
C GLY A 70 5.91 3.31 -7.56
N ARG A 71 5.59 2.45 -8.53
CA ARG A 71 6.49 1.37 -8.98
C ARG A 71 7.78 1.91 -9.58
N ARG A 72 7.72 2.97 -10.40
CA ARG A 72 8.93 3.58 -10.99
C ARG A 72 9.85 4.20 -9.93
N LEU A 73 9.28 4.78 -8.87
CA LEU A 73 10.07 5.34 -7.76
C LEU A 73 10.86 4.27 -7.00
N LEU A 74 10.39 3.03 -6.96
CA LEU A 74 11.13 1.90 -6.36
C LEU A 74 12.26 1.38 -7.25
N VAL A 75 12.09 1.38 -8.57
CA VAL A 75 13.08 0.86 -9.54
C VAL A 75 14.24 1.84 -9.78
N THR A 76 14.02 3.15 -9.61
CA THR A 76 15.02 4.19 -9.91
C THR A 76 16.05 4.36 -8.78
N ARG A 77 16.41 3.27 -8.10
CA ARG A 77 17.31 3.26 -6.94
C ARG A 77 18.62 2.56 -7.24
#